data_AF-A0AAD8CJ51-F1
#
_entry.id   AF-A0AAD8CJ51-F1
#
_cell.length_a   1.000
_cell.length_b   1.000
_cell.length_c   1.000
_cell.angle_alpha   90.00
_cell.angle_beta   90.00
_cell.angle_gamma   90.00
#
_symmetry.space_group_name_H-M   'P 1'
#
loop_
_entity.id
_entity.type
_entity.pdbx_description
1 polymer ?
#
loop_
_entity_poly.entity_id
_entity_poly.type
_entity_poly.pdbx_seq_one_letter_code
_entity_poly.pdbx_strand_id
1 'polypeptide(L)'
;MLGESSAPWLQILVIAAIVGKGLSDPEQLRSISDLQNKQPFGVQPPSHGYILLWWLCKSAMHTDSNNNAFLLNCNPRLNEYGFHRFDNRWDSSCLCYPLPNSLNVEYFAIGHLNNRSCLGSEHLDPAIRLYFDLDIHDESWHRNRSNERVIISLNQDDSVVRSIYITDHYHPDRTFEISQSLISDIRNLPLQSFMNLVGYDQPRDFVCRSNLYQDRRKGDVDDCNEMLRYNTELTISSWEGMPRVHWKNLPWNDSYGWIGLYKSSEAKNEEYVAWSWTNANPNNDVLISTRINPGMRARYFRSKEYNAVLASPQIHESCWKDPTPISTRPHLSLQLVFNDLGVSGVKLFVSKSYIGNWREGLESAWVGFYFQGKGSKEYQKYQYLSNFKRGTDLPEYEVYSDGYKGPYMSSDLEARLFCDSGYECFLVSTPHWTC
;
A
#
# COMPACT_ATOMS: atom_id res chain seq x y z
N MET A 1 -52.35 -40.43 -26.54
CA MET A 1 -52.24 -39.13 -25.84
C MET A 1 -52.21 -39.40 -24.35
N LEU A 2 -51.01 -39.53 -23.79
CA LEU A 2 -50.76 -39.41 -22.35
C LEU A 2 -49.64 -38.38 -22.26
N GLY A 3 -50.02 -37.16 -21.87
CA GLY A 3 -49.11 -36.02 -21.79
C GLY A 3 -48.29 -36.10 -20.50
N GLU A 4 -46.98 -35.92 -20.66
CA GLU A 4 -46.03 -35.71 -19.57
C GLU A 4 -46.42 -34.47 -18.77
N SER A 5 -46.79 -34.68 -17.51
CA SER A 5 -46.92 -33.63 -16.49
C SER A 5 -45.55 -33.41 -15.85
N SER A 6 -44.71 -32.59 -16.47
CA SER A 6 -43.53 -32.02 -15.80
C SER A 6 -44.01 -31.03 -14.75
N ALA A 7 -43.96 -31.42 -13.47
CA ALA A 7 -44.44 -30.61 -12.35
C ALA A 7 -43.64 -29.30 -12.27
N PRO A 8 -44.22 -28.13 -12.64
CA PRO A 8 -43.51 -26.85 -12.64
C PRO A 8 -43.08 -26.43 -11.22
N TRP A 9 -43.71 -27.00 -10.20
CA TRP A 9 -43.41 -26.80 -8.79
C TRP A 9 -42.00 -27.26 -8.39
N LEU A 10 -41.47 -28.32 -9.02
CA LEU A 10 -40.10 -28.80 -8.76
C LEU A 10 -39.05 -27.84 -9.31
N GLN A 11 -39.31 -27.22 -10.46
CA GLN A 11 -38.42 -26.18 -11.02
C GLN A 11 -38.48 -24.88 -10.21
N ILE A 12 -39.67 -24.50 -9.72
CA ILE A 12 -39.83 -23.33 -8.83
C ILE A 12 -39.12 -23.56 -7.49
N LEU A 13 -39.16 -24.76 -6.91
CA LEU A 13 -38.44 -25.08 -5.67
C LEU A 13 -36.92 -25.10 -5.86
N VAL A 14 -36.43 -25.60 -7.00
CA VAL A 14 -34.99 -25.57 -7.32
C VAL A 14 -34.52 -24.14 -7.59
N ILE A 15 -35.29 -23.33 -8.31
CA ILE A 15 -34.98 -21.91 -8.53
C ILE A 15 -35.07 -21.13 -7.20
N ALA A 16 -36.06 -21.39 -6.33
CA ALA A 16 -36.16 -20.76 -5.02
C ALA A 16 -35.03 -21.19 -4.06
N ALA A 17 -34.53 -22.43 -4.16
CA ALA A 17 -33.37 -22.90 -3.39
C ALA A 17 -32.05 -22.33 -3.93
N ILE A 18 -31.92 -22.14 -5.25
CA ILE A 18 -30.74 -21.51 -5.88
C ILE A 18 -30.74 -20.00 -5.64
N VAL A 19 -31.89 -19.33 -5.73
CA VAL A 19 -32.07 -17.91 -5.39
C VAL A 19 -31.94 -17.68 -3.88
N GLY A 20 -32.44 -18.61 -3.06
CA GLY A 20 -32.29 -18.58 -1.60
C GLY A 20 -30.84 -18.78 -1.12
N LYS A 21 -30.06 -19.64 -1.78
CA LYS A 21 -28.60 -19.75 -1.55
C LYS A 21 -27.81 -18.57 -2.09
N GLY A 22 -28.25 -17.97 -3.20
CA GLY A 22 -27.63 -16.76 -3.76
C GLY A 22 -27.86 -15.48 -2.95
N LEU A 23 -28.73 -15.52 -1.94
CA LEU A 23 -29.08 -14.38 -1.08
C LEU A 23 -28.61 -14.53 0.38
N SER A 24 -28.04 -15.67 0.79
CA SER A 24 -27.67 -15.93 2.20
C SER A 24 -26.17 -15.86 2.51
N ASP A 25 -25.31 -16.09 1.52
CA ASP A 25 -23.87 -16.21 1.75
C ASP A 25 -23.13 -14.98 1.19
N PRO A 26 -22.21 -14.35 1.95
CA PRO A 26 -21.40 -13.23 1.47
C PRO A 26 -20.65 -13.60 0.20
N GLU A 27 -20.50 -12.63 -0.72
CA GLU A 27 -19.60 -12.81 -1.87
C GLU A 27 -18.18 -13.06 -1.37
N GLN A 28 -17.48 -14.01 -2.00
CA GLN A 28 -16.11 -14.35 -1.62
C GLN A 28 -15.09 -13.57 -2.47
N LEU A 29 -14.19 -12.83 -1.81
CA LEU A 29 -13.05 -12.17 -2.43
C LEU A 29 -11.90 -13.16 -2.55
N ARG A 30 -11.30 -13.24 -3.75
CA ARG A 30 -10.33 -14.28 -4.10
C ARG A 30 -8.94 -13.74 -4.43
N SER A 31 -8.83 -12.45 -4.66
CA SER A 31 -7.60 -11.76 -5.06
C SER A 31 -7.50 -10.37 -4.42
N ILE A 32 -6.29 -9.81 -4.43
CA ILE A 32 -6.05 -8.44 -3.96
C ILE A 32 -6.77 -7.42 -4.86
N SER A 33 -6.87 -7.71 -6.16
CA SER A 33 -7.67 -6.89 -7.08
C SER A 33 -9.15 -6.88 -6.71
N ASP A 34 -9.69 -7.96 -6.13
CA ASP A 34 -11.08 -7.95 -5.63
C ASP A 34 -11.23 -6.97 -4.46
N LEU A 35 -10.28 -6.96 -3.51
CA LEU A 35 -10.25 -5.99 -2.41
C LEU A 35 -10.22 -4.55 -2.94
N GLN A 36 -9.35 -4.28 -3.91
CA GLN A 36 -9.22 -2.95 -4.52
C GLN A 36 -10.50 -2.51 -5.25
N ASN A 37 -11.09 -3.39 -6.05
CA ASN A 37 -12.22 -3.06 -6.92
C ASN A 37 -13.54 -2.98 -6.16
N LYS A 38 -13.74 -3.84 -5.14
CA LYS A 38 -14.99 -3.93 -4.40
C LYS A 38 -15.09 -2.91 -3.27
N GLN A 39 -13.96 -2.38 -2.80
CA GLN A 39 -13.89 -1.42 -1.70
C GLN A 39 -14.79 -1.81 -0.50
N PRO A 40 -14.55 -2.99 0.11
CA PRO A 40 -15.31 -3.51 1.24
C PRO A 40 -15.35 -2.56 2.44
N PHE A 41 -14.29 -1.78 2.61
CA PHE A 41 -14.22 -0.72 3.60
C PHE A 41 -14.40 0.63 2.90
N GLY A 42 -15.02 1.60 3.58
CA GLY A 42 -15.39 2.89 3.03
C GLY A 42 -14.26 3.63 2.30
N VAL A 43 -14.63 4.66 1.54
CA VAL A 43 -13.76 5.36 0.56
C VAL A 43 -12.71 6.29 1.22
N GLN A 44 -12.64 6.36 2.55
CA GLN A 44 -11.78 7.32 3.25
C GLN A 44 -10.38 6.76 3.53
N PRO A 45 -9.31 7.44 3.08
CA PRO A 45 -7.96 6.94 3.25
C PRO A 45 -7.29 7.24 4.59
N PRO A 46 -6.47 6.31 5.10
CA PRO A 46 -6.47 4.88 4.78
C PRO A 46 -7.42 4.13 5.70
N SER A 47 -8.11 3.17 5.10
CA SER A 47 -9.04 2.31 5.82
C SER A 47 -8.30 1.38 6.79
N HIS A 48 -8.60 1.52 8.07
CA HIS A 48 -8.00 0.76 9.17
C HIS A 48 -8.28 -0.75 9.05
N GLY A 49 -9.44 -1.11 8.49
CA GLY A 49 -9.86 -2.49 8.24
C GLY A 49 -8.88 -3.29 7.39
N TYR A 50 -8.24 -2.67 6.40
CA TYR A 50 -7.21 -3.35 5.59
C TYR A 50 -5.96 -3.67 6.42
N ILE A 51 -5.52 -2.76 7.28
CA ILE A 51 -4.34 -2.95 8.12
C ILE A 51 -4.61 -4.07 9.13
N LEU A 52 -5.82 -4.13 9.69
CA LEU A 52 -6.24 -5.24 10.55
C LEU A 52 -6.32 -6.56 9.79
N LEU A 53 -6.82 -6.57 8.56
CA LEU A 53 -6.85 -7.76 7.73
C LEU A 53 -5.42 -8.27 7.45
N TRP A 54 -4.50 -7.36 7.09
CA TRP A 54 -3.09 -7.69 6.90
C TRP A 54 -2.47 -8.25 8.18
N TRP A 55 -2.67 -7.58 9.32
CA TRP A 55 -2.15 -8.02 10.61
C TRP A 55 -2.71 -9.39 11.02
N LEU A 56 -4.01 -9.63 10.82
CA LEU A 56 -4.64 -10.91 11.10
C LEU A 56 -3.99 -12.02 10.28
N CYS A 57 -3.92 -11.81 8.96
CA CYS A 57 -3.33 -12.75 8.01
C CYS A 57 -1.86 -13.03 8.34
N LYS A 58 -1.05 -11.98 8.53
CA LYS A 58 0.41 -12.07 8.64
C LYS A 58 0.90 -12.47 10.04
N SER A 59 0.33 -11.88 11.08
CA SER A 59 0.90 -11.88 12.43
C SER A 59 0.06 -12.63 13.45
N ALA A 60 -1.27 -12.54 13.35
CA ALA A 60 -2.17 -13.15 14.34
C ALA A 60 -2.51 -14.62 14.05
N MET A 61 -2.10 -15.17 12.91
CA MET A 61 -2.34 -16.57 12.53
C MET A 61 -1.06 -17.29 12.09
N HIS A 62 -1.05 -18.61 12.21
CA HIS A 62 -0.07 -19.50 11.57
C HIS A 62 -0.78 -20.68 10.89
N THR A 63 -0.07 -21.38 10.00
CA THR A 63 -0.56 -22.65 9.45
C THR A 63 -0.19 -23.80 10.39
N ASP A 64 -1.07 -24.80 10.51
CA ASP A 64 -0.77 -26.04 11.24
C ASP A 64 0.42 -26.78 10.59
N SER A 65 0.93 -27.82 11.27
CA SER A 65 2.11 -28.57 10.81
C SER A 65 1.93 -29.23 9.43
N ASN A 66 0.69 -29.41 8.99
CA ASN A 66 0.35 -30.00 7.69
C ASN A 66 -0.02 -28.95 6.62
N ASN A 67 0.03 -27.65 6.95
CA ASN A 67 -0.39 -26.54 6.08
C ASN A 67 -1.83 -26.64 5.55
N ASN A 68 -2.72 -27.27 6.30
CA ASN A 68 -4.12 -27.50 5.92
C ASN A 68 -5.11 -26.60 6.67
N ALA A 69 -4.71 -26.01 7.80
CA ALA A 69 -5.56 -25.17 8.62
C ALA A 69 -4.83 -23.92 9.12
N PHE A 70 -5.58 -22.83 9.29
CA PHE A 70 -5.09 -21.62 9.95
C PHE A 70 -5.47 -21.65 11.44
N LEU A 71 -4.48 -21.43 12.30
CA LEU A 71 -4.60 -21.39 13.75
C LEU A 71 -4.27 -19.98 14.24
N LEU A 72 -5.06 -19.46 15.19
CA LEU A 72 -4.74 -18.19 15.83
C LEU A 72 -3.55 -18.33 16.79
N ASN A 73 -2.72 -17.28 16.82
CA ASN A 73 -1.65 -17.06 17.81
C ASN A 73 -2.15 -16.38 19.09
N CYS A 74 -3.44 -16.02 19.12
CA CYS A 74 -4.07 -15.28 20.20
C CYS A 74 -5.41 -15.93 20.57
N ASN A 75 -5.99 -15.52 21.70
CA ASN A 75 -7.25 -16.02 22.20
C ASN A 75 -8.35 -14.95 22.20
N PRO A 76 -9.23 -14.94 21.19
CA PRO A 76 -10.36 -14.01 21.10
C PRO A 76 -11.36 -14.11 22.27
N ARG A 77 -11.43 -15.25 22.95
CA ARG A 77 -12.31 -15.45 24.13
C ARG A 77 -11.82 -14.70 25.36
N LEU A 78 -10.55 -14.29 25.37
CA LEU A 78 -9.93 -13.47 26.43
C LEU A 78 -9.78 -12.00 26.03
N ASN A 79 -10.44 -11.58 24.93
CA ASN A 79 -10.34 -10.22 24.39
C ASN A 79 -8.92 -9.78 23.99
N GLU A 80 -8.00 -10.72 23.73
CA GLU A 80 -6.65 -10.35 23.28
C GLU A 80 -6.72 -9.49 22.02
N TYR A 81 -5.87 -8.46 21.95
CA TYR A 81 -5.80 -7.52 20.83
C TYR A 81 -7.11 -6.78 20.50
N GLY A 82 -8.10 -6.78 21.40
CA GLY A 82 -9.37 -6.09 21.20
C GLY A 82 -10.42 -6.93 20.46
N PHE A 83 -10.19 -8.24 20.31
CA PHE A 83 -11.24 -9.13 19.85
C PHE A 83 -12.44 -9.09 20.79
N HIS A 84 -13.64 -9.15 20.23
CA HIS A 84 -14.88 -9.26 20.99
C HIS A 84 -15.86 -10.18 20.26
N ARG A 85 -16.77 -10.79 21.02
CA ARG A 85 -17.78 -11.66 20.44
C ARG A 85 -18.62 -10.88 19.42
N PHE A 86 -18.73 -11.43 18.23
CA PHE A 86 -19.63 -10.94 17.20
C PHE A 86 -20.94 -11.70 17.32
N ASP A 87 -21.98 -11.00 17.74
CA ASP A 87 -23.31 -11.58 17.83
C ASP A 87 -23.88 -11.74 16.41
N ASN A 88 -23.67 -12.91 15.83
CA ASN A 88 -24.11 -13.26 14.48
C ASN A 88 -25.63 -13.44 14.40
N ARG A 89 -26.38 -12.37 14.64
CA ARG A 89 -27.84 -12.31 14.63
C ARG A 89 -28.32 -11.15 13.78
N TRP A 90 -29.53 -11.27 13.26
CA TRP A 90 -30.21 -10.15 12.61
C TRP A 90 -30.35 -8.97 13.59
N ASP A 91 -29.92 -7.78 13.18
CA ASP A 91 -30.13 -6.54 13.93
C ASP A 91 -30.72 -5.48 12.99
N SER A 92 -32.00 -5.16 13.21
CA SER A 92 -32.73 -4.17 12.41
C SER A 92 -32.20 -2.74 12.56
N SER A 93 -31.41 -2.44 13.60
CA SER A 93 -30.84 -1.11 13.82
C SER A 93 -29.64 -0.80 12.92
N CYS A 94 -28.90 -1.83 12.50
CA CYS A 94 -27.77 -1.70 11.56
C CYS A 94 -28.01 -2.38 10.21
N LEU A 95 -29.19 -2.99 10.00
CA LEU A 95 -29.52 -3.83 8.83
C LEU A 95 -28.51 -4.97 8.61
N CYS A 96 -27.89 -5.46 9.70
CA CYS A 96 -26.87 -6.48 9.64
C CYS A 96 -27.51 -7.86 9.39
N TYR A 97 -27.15 -8.50 8.28
CA TYR A 97 -27.53 -9.90 8.01
C TYR A 97 -26.58 -10.85 8.75
N PRO A 98 -27.09 -11.98 9.29
CA PRO A 98 -26.23 -12.98 9.87
C PRO A 98 -25.35 -13.61 8.79
N LEU A 99 -24.06 -13.76 9.09
CA LEU A 99 -23.09 -14.55 8.35
C LEU A 99 -23.52 -16.03 8.31
N PRO A 100 -23.05 -16.82 7.33
CA PRO A 100 -23.45 -18.22 7.15
C PRO A 100 -23.29 -19.01 8.44
N ASN A 101 -24.42 -19.43 9.02
CA ASN A 101 -24.43 -20.06 10.33
C ASN A 101 -24.00 -21.52 10.22
N SER A 102 -22.90 -21.88 10.87
CA SER A 102 -22.45 -23.27 10.96
C SER A 102 -22.70 -23.81 12.37
N LEU A 103 -22.99 -25.10 12.50
CA LEU A 103 -23.05 -25.74 13.82
C LEU A 103 -21.65 -25.71 14.46
N ASN A 104 -21.59 -25.41 15.76
CA ASN A 104 -20.37 -25.44 16.59
C ASN A 104 -19.29 -24.39 16.25
N VAL A 105 -19.67 -23.25 15.67
CA VAL A 105 -18.75 -22.11 15.50
C VAL A 105 -19.13 -20.90 16.34
N GLU A 106 -18.12 -20.14 16.75
CA GLU A 106 -18.24 -18.83 17.39
C GLU A 106 -17.66 -17.76 16.48
N TYR A 107 -18.25 -16.56 16.50
CA TYR A 107 -17.78 -15.43 15.71
C TYR A 107 -17.17 -14.38 16.63
N PHE A 108 -16.02 -13.84 16.22
CA PHE A 108 -15.33 -12.76 16.91
C PHE A 108 -14.98 -11.67 15.91
N ALA A 109 -15.07 -10.41 16.32
CA ALA A 109 -14.74 -9.26 15.51
C ALA A 109 -13.57 -8.47 16.11
N ILE A 110 -12.81 -7.83 15.24
CA ILE A 110 -11.82 -6.80 15.54
C ILE A 110 -12.04 -5.59 14.61
N GLY A 111 -11.78 -4.37 15.08
CA GLY A 111 -12.02 -3.13 14.31
C GLY A 111 -12.52 -1.96 15.16
N HIS A 112 -13.27 -2.22 16.23
CA HIS A 112 -13.64 -1.21 17.20
C HIS A 112 -12.57 -1.13 18.30
N LEU A 113 -11.43 -0.50 18.04
CA LEU A 113 -10.28 -0.54 18.96
C LEU A 113 -10.37 0.47 20.14
N ASN A 114 -11.58 0.88 20.50
CA ASN A 114 -11.80 1.77 21.64
C ASN A 114 -11.56 0.97 22.92
N ASN A 115 -10.48 1.27 23.63
CA ASN A 115 -10.10 0.51 24.83
C ASN A 115 -11.15 0.57 25.97
N ARG A 116 -12.11 1.51 25.92
CA ARG A 116 -13.22 1.55 26.90
C ARG A 116 -14.27 0.47 26.64
N SER A 117 -14.45 0.07 25.37
CA SER A 117 -15.48 -0.91 24.95
C SER A 117 -14.87 -2.24 24.48
N CYS A 118 -13.60 -2.25 24.09
CA CYS A 118 -12.86 -3.42 23.61
C CYS A 118 -11.50 -3.49 24.32
N LEU A 119 -11.50 -4.14 25.48
CA LEU A 119 -10.33 -4.39 26.30
C LEU A 119 -9.25 -5.12 25.50
N GLY A 120 -7.98 -4.87 25.79
CA GLY A 120 -6.84 -5.57 25.19
C GLY A 120 -6.45 -5.04 23.81
N SER A 121 -7.19 -4.09 23.25
CA SER A 121 -6.86 -3.47 21.97
C SER A 121 -5.53 -2.71 22.03
N GLU A 122 -5.15 -2.14 23.17
CA GLU A 122 -3.89 -1.43 23.41
C GLU A 122 -2.63 -2.30 23.24
N HIS A 123 -2.81 -3.62 23.20
CA HIS A 123 -1.72 -4.58 22.95
C HIS A 123 -1.41 -4.77 21.46
N LEU A 124 -2.23 -4.21 20.55
CA LEU A 124 -1.86 -4.14 19.13
C LEU A 124 -0.66 -3.21 18.96
N ASP A 125 0.23 -3.56 18.04
CA ASP A 125 1.37 -2.70 17.68
C ASP A 125 0.87 -1.30 17.26
N PRO A 126 1.51 -0.20 17.73
CA PRO A 126 1.16 1.15 17.33
C PRO A 126 1.01 1.36 15.82
N ALA A 127 1.80 0.67 14.99
CA ALA A 127 1.69 0.76 13.53
C ALA A 127 0.36 0.19 13.00
N ILE A 128 -0.23 -0.77 13.70
CA ILE A 128 -1.52 -1.38 13.35
C ILE A 128 -2.69 -0.51 13.84
N ARG A 129 -2.51 0.15 14.99
CA ARG A 129 -3.50 1.06 15.58
C ARG A 129 -3.50 2.46 14.99
N LEU A 130 -2.44 2.86 14.29
CA LEU A 130 -2.17 4.24 13.87
C LEU A 130 -3.42 5.01 13.41
N TYR A 131 -4.16 4.48 12.44
CA TYR A 131 -5.33 5.18 11.87
C TYR A 131 -6.56 5.17 12.77
N PHE A 132 -6.69 4.18 13.65
CA PHE A 132 -7.71 4.22 14.68
C PHE A 132 -7.38 5.27 15.74
N ASP A 133 -6.12 5.36 16.17
CA ASP A 133 -5.71 6.29 17.22
C ASP A 133 -5.73 7.75 16.74
N LEU A 134 -5.56 8.00 15.42
CA LEU A 134 -5.76 9.32 14.79
C LEU A 134 -7.22 9.79 14.82
N ASP A 135 -8.20 8.87 14.81
CA ASP A 135 -9.66 9.13 14.76
C ASP A 135 -10.24 9.57 16.13
N ILE A 136 -9.47 9.45 17.22
CA ILE A 136 -9.94 9.72 18.60
C ILE A 136 -10.05 11.23 18.91
N HIS A 137 -9.61 12.12 18.01
CA HIS A 137 -9.54 13.56 18.28
C HIS A 137 -10.66 14.43 17.69
N ASP A 138 -11.63 13.85 16.97
CA ASP A 138 -12.75 14.59 16.39
C ASP A 138 -14.12 14.18 16.99
N GLU A 139 -14.72 15.09 17.76
CA GLU A 139 -16.04 14.90 18.41
C GLU A 139 -17.19 14.69 17.40
N SER A 140 -17.02 15.11 16.14
CA SER A 140 -17.99 14.88 15.07
C SER A 140 -17.87 13.48 14.46
N TRP A 141 -16.66 12.92 14.43
CA TRP A 141 -16.36 11.56 13.98
C TRP A 141 -16.65 10.49 15.02
N HIS A 142 -16.69 10.82 16.32
CA HIS A 142 -17.17 9.90 17.35
C HIS A 142 -18.59 9.33 17.09
N ARG A 143 -19.37 9.93 16.18
CA ARG A 143 -20.64 9.38 15.71
C ARG A 143 -20.48 8.34 14.61
N ASN A 144 -19.43 8.43 13.79
CA ASN A 144 -18.98 7.40 12.85
C ASN A 144 -17.99 6.48 13.56
N ARG A 145 -18.50 5.69 14.51
CA ARG A 145 -17.80 4.52 15.08
C ARG A 145 -17.02 3.85 13.94
N SER A 146 -15.72 3.52 14.09
CA SER A 146 -15.04 2.69 13.08
C SER A 146 -15.98 1.54 12.72
N ASN A 147 -16.47 1.49 11.50
CA ASN A 147 -17.48 0.51 11.06
C ASN A 147 -16.82 -0.72 10.45
N GLU A 148 -15.55 -0.58 10.11
CA GLU A 148 -14.74 -1.61 9.50
C GLU A 148 -14.50 -2.73 10.51
N ARG A 149 -14.92 -3.94 10.17
CA ARG A 149 -14.71 -5.12 10.99
C ARG A 149 -14.04 -6.20 10.17
N VAL A 150 -13.04 -6.81 10.77
CA VAL A 150 -12.58 -8.14 10.38
C VAL A 150 -13.20 -9.12 11.37
N ILE A 151 -14.01 -10.04 10.85
CA ILE A 151 -14.74 -11.05 11.62
C ILE A 151 -14.11 -12.40 11.32
N ILE A 152 -13.86 -13.17 12.35
CA ILE A 152 -13.38 -14.55 12.24
C ILE A 152 -14.43 -15.50 12.82
N SER A 153 -14.54 -16.67 12.23
CA SER A 153 -15.27 -17.80 12.79
C SER A 153 -14.29 -18.87 13.28
N LEU A 154 -14.51 -19.36 14.50
CA LEU A 154 -13.68 -20.37 15.17
C LEU A 154 -14.54 -21.58 15.55
N ASN A 155 -13.96 -22.78 15.62
CA ASN A 155 -14.65 -23.87 16.31
C ASN A 155 -14.75 -23.53 17.80
N GLN A 156 -15.83 -23.97 18.45
CA GLN A 156 -16.03 -23.78 19.89
C GLN A 156 -14.90 -24.36 20.75
N ASP A 157 -14.29 -25.46 20.30
CA ASP A 157 -13.36 -26.25 21.10
C ASP A 157 -11.87 -26.04 20.74
N ASP A 158 -11.56 -25.23 19.72
CA ASP A 158 -10.18 -25.01 19.28
C ASP A 158 -9.92 -23.56 18.80
N SER A 159 -8.71 -23.32 18.26
CA SER A 159 -8.27 -22.06 17.67
C SER A 159 -8.24 -22.07 16.14
N VAL A 160 -8.88 -23.06 15.51
CA VAL A 160 -8.93 -23.21 14.05
C VAL A 160 -9.89 -22.19 13.47
N VAL A 161 -9.36 -21.36 12.57
CA VAL A 161 -10.13 -20.38 11.81
C VAL A 161 -10.84 -21.08 10.65
N ARG A 162 -12.17 -20.97 10.62
CA ARG A 162 -13.01 -21.55 9.56
C ARG A 162 -13.16 -20.62 8.37
N SER A 163 -13.59 -19.40 8.65
CA SER A 163 -13.81 -18.35 7.68
C SER A 163 -13.41 -17.00 8.27
N ILE A 164 -12.90 -16.13 7.39
CA ILE A 164 -12.62 -14.73 7.68
C ILE A 164 -13.57 -13.90 6.83
N TYR A 165 -14.24 -12.95 7.44
CA TYR A 165 -15.12 -12.01 6.78
C TYR A 165 -14.63 -10.59 7.03
N ILE A 166 -14.89 -9.73 6.06
CA ILE A 166 -14.72 -8.29 6.23
C ILE A 166 -16.05 -7.60 5.98
N THR A 167 -16.33 -6.55 6.74
CA THR A 167 -17.59 -5.82 6.62
C THR A 167 -17.43 -4.37 7.04
N ASP A 168 -18.25 -3.52 6.45
CA ASP A 168 -18.57 -2.19 6.93
C ASP A 168 -19.91 -2.29 7.68
N HIS A 169 -19.87 -2.14 9.00
CA HIS A 169 -20.94 -2.52 9.94
C HIS A 169 -22.34 -1.96 9.61
N TYR A 170 -22.43 -0.78 9.00
CA TYR A 170 -23.72 -0.18 8.60
C TYR A 170 -24.03 -0.32 7.09
N HIS A 171 -23.17 -1.01 6.36
CA HIS A 171 -23.27 -1.27 4.93
C HIS A 171 -23.19 -2.79 4.69
N PRO A 172 -24.27 -3.53 5.00
CA PRO A 172 -24.28 -4.99 4.92
C PRO A 172 -23.98 -5.53 3.51
N ASP A 173 -24.29 -4.75 2.48
CA ASP A 173 -23.94 -4.99 1.07
C ASP A 173 -22.43 -5.00 0.81
N ARG A 174 -21.62 -4.56 1.78
CA ARG A 174 -20.15 -4.60 1.77
C ARG A 174 -19.58 -5.66 2.70
N THR A 175 -20.33 -6.73 2.93
CA THR A 175 -19.85 -7.91 3.66
C THR A 175 -19.34 -8.95 2.70
N PHE A 176 -18.10 -9.39 2.89
CA PHE A 176 -17.45 -10.37 2.03
C PHE A 176 -16.71 -11.43 2.84
N GLU A 177 -16.64 -12.65 2.30
CA GLU A 177 -15.76 -13.70 2.81
C GLU A 177 -14.39 -13.62 2.12
N ILE A 178 -13.30 -13.84 2.86
CA ILE A 178 -11.94 -13.89 2.32
C ILE A 178 -11.57 -15.34 1.99
N SER A 179 -11.16 -15.60 0.75
CA SER A 179 -10.71 -16.93 0.34
C SER A 179 -9.37 -17.32 0.99
N GLN A 180 -9.10 -18.62 1.07
CA GLN A 180 -7.80 -19.12 1.52
C GLN A 180 -6.64 -18.70 0.61
N SER A 181 -6.86 -18.57 -0.70
CA SER A 181 -5.84 -18.07 -1.64
C SER A 181 -5.47 -16.63 -1.32
N LEU A 182 -6.46 -15.78 -1.06
CA LEU A 182 -6.25 -14.38 -0.73
C LEU A 182 -5.54 -14.21 0.62
N ILE A 183 -5.86 -15.04 1.62
CA ILE A 183 -5.11 -15.07 2.88
C ILE A 183 -3.62 -15.34 2.63
N SER A 184 -3.31 -16.34 1.81
CA SER A 184 -1.93 -16.68 1.44
C SER A 184 -1.22 -15.54 0.69
N ASP A 185 -1.91 -14.88 -0.24
CA ASP A 185 -1.35 -13.74 -0.98
C ASP A 185 -1.02 -12.58 -0.02
N ILE A 186 -1.96 -12.21 0.86
CA ILE A 186 -1.76 -11.15 1.86
C ILE A 186 -0.59 -11.49 2.79
N ARG A 187 -0.50 -12.74 3.25
CA ARG A 187 0.59 -13.23 4.11
C ARG A 187 1.96 -13.09 3.47
N ASN A 188 2.08 -13.06 2.15
CA ASN A 188 3.36 -12.95 1.47
C ASN A 188 3.79 -11.50 1.20
N LEU A 189 2.93 -10.53 1.52
CA LEU A 189 3.22 -9.12 1.27
C LEU A 189 3.68 -8.37 2.53
N PRO A 190 4.68 -7.49 2.43
CA PRO A 190 4.90 -6.43 3.41
C PRO A 190 3.66 -5.53 3.52
N LEU A 191 3.41 -4.96 4.70
CA LEU A 191 2.25 -4.07 4.94
C LEU A 191 2.15 -2.97 3.88
N GLN A 192 3.27 -2.29 3.59
CA GLN A 192 3.29 -1.20 2.60
C GLN A 192 2.88 -1.67 1.20
N SER A 193 3.39 -2.82 0.75
CA SER A 193 3.04 -3.38 -0.56
C SER A 193 1.56 -3.76 -0.63
N PHE A 194 1.03 -4.37 0.45
CA PHE A 194 -0.39 -4.68 0.53
C PHE A 194 -1.25 -3.42 0.47
N MET A 195 -0.92 -2.39 1.25
CA MET A 195 -1.66 -1.11 1.25
C MET A 195 -1.66 -0.43 -0.12
N ASN A 196 -0.53 -0.42 -0.82
CA ASN A 196 -0.46 0.11 -2.19
C ASN A 196 -1.39 -0.67 -3.13
N LEU A 197 -1.37 -2.01 -3.07
CA LEU A 197 -2.17 -2.86 -3.96
C LEU A 197 -3.68 -2.74 -3.72
N VAL A 198 -4.13 -2.47 -2.49
CA VAL A 198 -5.56 -2.21 -2.20
C VAL A 198 -5.98 -0.77 -2.48
N GLY A 199 -5.13 0.04 -3.13
CA GLY A 199 -5.45 1.38 -3.62
C GLY A 199 -5.08 2.52 -2.66
N TYR A 200 -4.31 2.23 -1.61
CA TYR A 200 -3.71 3.24 -0.75
C TYR A 200 -2.24 3.44 -1.14
N ASP A 201 -2.05 4.06 -2.31
CA ASP A 201 -0.73 4.51 -2.73
C ASP A 201 -0.21 5.54 -1.72
N GLN A 202 0.82 5.09 -0.98
CA GLN A 202 1.57 5.84 0.03
C GLN A 202 0.84 6.05 1.36
N PRO A 203 1.53 5.88 2.50
CA PRO A 203 1.13 6.60 3.70
C PRO A 203 1.27 8.08 3.33
N ARG A 204 0.16 8.78 3.16
CA ARG A 204 0.17 10.21 3.43
C ARG A 204 0.51 10.28 4.92
N ASP A 205 1.78 10.43 5.28
CA ASP A 205 2.11 10.74 6.68
C ASP A 205 1.67 12.18 6.88
N PHE A 206 0.38 12.32 7.18
CA PHE A 206 -0.11 13.51 7.82
C PHE A 206 0.59 13.56 9.18
N VAL A 207 1.47 14.55 9.36
CA VAL A 207 2.05 14.85 10.65
C VAL A 207 0.98 15.67 11.39
N CYS A 208 -0.11 15.01 11.79
CA CYS A 208 -1.21 15.70 12.46
C CYS A 208 -0.77 16.14 13.85
N ARG A 209 -0.85 17.44 14.13
CA ARG A 209 -0.90 17.94 15.50
C ARG A 209 -2.32 17.75 16.01
N SER A 210 -2.55 16.72 16.82
CA SER A 210 -3.41 16.93 17.98
C SER A 210 -2.62 17.85 18.92
N ASN A 211 -2.92 19.15 18.95
CA ASN A 211 -2.37 20.02 19.99
C ASN A 211 -2.91 19.53 21.34
N LEU A 212 -2.15 18.65 22.02
CA LEU A 212 -2.24 18.53 23.46
C LEU A 212 -1.69 19.84 24.02
N TYR A 213 -2.62 20.69 24.46
CA TYR A 213 -2.49 21.99 25.14
C TYR A 213 -2.74 23.26 24.32
N GLN A 214 -3.95 23.81 24.55
CA GLN A 214 -4.38 25.22 24.45
C GLN A 214 -4.57 25.73 23.00
N ASP A 215 -5.78 26.03 22.52
CA ASP A 215 -6.66 27.10 23.01
C ASP A 215 -8.13 26.86 22.60
N ARG A 216 -9.08 26.95 23.54
CA ARG A 216 -10.53 26.73 23.32
C ARG A 216 -11.23 27.98 22.79
N ARG A 217 -10.72 28.64 21.75
CA ARG A 217 -11.40 29.80 21.15
C ARG A 217 -11.29 29.78 19.63
N LYS A 218 -12.46 29.61 19.00
CA LYS A 218 -12.74 29.57 17.55
C LYS A 218 -12.25 28.31 16.83
N GLY A 219 -13.14 27.32 16.74
CA GLY A 219 -13.38 26.48 15.56
C GLY A 219 -12.23 26.18 14.61
N ASP A 220 -11.07 25.75 15.12
CA ASP A 220 -10.02 25.15 14.30
C ASP A 220 -10.52 23.78 13.86
N VAL A 221 -10.86 23.68 12.58
CA VAL A 221 -10.94 22.42 11.85
C VAL A 221 -9.52 21.84 11.90
N ASP A 222 -9.38 20.60 12.36
CA ASP A 222 -8.10 19.87 12.32
C ASP A 222 -7.46 20.05 10.94
N ASP A 223 -6.22 20.55 10.88
CA ASP A 223 -5.49 20.80 9.64
C ASP A 223 -5.52 19.57 8.71
N CYS A 224 -5.53 18.38 9.32
CA CYS A 224 -5.65 17.11 8.61
C CYS A 224 -7.02 16.91 7.93
N ASN A 225 -8.12 17.24 8.61
CA ASN A 225 -9.45 17.20 8.03
C ASN A 225 -9.59 18.17 6.85
N GLU A 226 -8.97 19.34 6.93
CA GLU A 226 -8.99 20.29 5.84
C GLU A 226 -8.19 19.77 4.64
N MET A 227 -6.96 19.29 4.85
CA MET A 227 -6.17 18.70 3.77
C MET A 227 -6.83 17.48 3.13
N LEU A 228 -7.48 16.62 3.92
CA LEU A 228 -8.25 15.49 3.43
C LEU A 228 -9.45 15.95 2.60
N ARG A 229 -10.21 16.94 3.10
CA ARG A 229 -11.38 17.49 2.39
C ARG A 229 -11.02 18.08 1.04
N TYR A 230 -9.88 18.75 0.94
CA TYR A 230 -9.41 19.37 -0.32
C TYR A 230 -8.59 18.42 -1.18
N ASN A 231 -8.36 17.17 -0.73
CA ASN A 231 -7.47 16.22 -1.37
C ASN A 231 -6.10 16.86 -1.68
N THR A 232 -5.46 17.38 -0.64
CA THR A 232 -4.13 17.99 -0.73
C THR A 232 -3.09 16.93 -1.05
N GLU A 233 -2.19 17.26 -1.97
CA GLU A 233 -1.08 16.42 -2.41
C GLU A 233 0.25 17.15 -2.22
N LEU A 234 1.28 16.40 -1.82
CA LEU A 234 2.66 16.86 -1.78
C LEU A 234 3.56 15.72 -2.25
N THR A 235 4.23 15.90 -3.39
CA THR A 235 5.08 14.88 -4.02
C THR A 235 6.42 15.45 -4.44
N ILE A 236 7.39 14.58 -4.68
CA ILE A 236 8.71 14.96 -5.18
C ILE A 236 9.01 14.15 -6.43
N SER A 237 9.28 14.86 -7.52
CA SER A 237 9.86 14.30 -8.74
C SER A 237 11.30 14.78 -8.93
N SER A 238 11.92 14.43 -10.06
CA SER A 238 13.28 14.82 -10.38
C SER A 238 13.39 15.47 -11.75
N TRP A 239 14.24 16.50 -11.82
CA TRP A 239 14.66 17.13 -13.06
C TRP A 239 16.16 17.39 -13.00
N GLU A 240 16.92 16.75 -13.88
CA GLU A 240 18.39 16.86 -13.94
C GLU A 240 19.08 16.64 -12.57
N GLY A 241 18.58 15.67 -11.81
CA GLY A 241 19.12 15.28 -10.50
C GLY A 241 18.82 16.29 -9.39
N MET A 242 17.97 17.28 -9.66
CA MET A 242 17.40 18.17 -8.66
C MET A 242 15.98 17.71 -8.30
N PRO A 243 15.56 17.83 -7.04
CA PRO A 243 14.19 17.55 -6.63
C PRO A 243 13.27 18.67 -7.12
N ARG A 244 12.17 18.27 -7.74
CA ARG A 244 11.06 19.14 -8.10
C ARG A 244 9.89 18.78 -7.20
N VAL A 245 9.55 19.67 -6.28
CA VAL A 245 8.47 19.44 -5.32
C VAL A 245 7.18 19.97 -5.92
N HIS A 246 6.14 19.14 -5.94
CA HIS A 246 4.82 19.50 -6.43
C HIS A 246 3.83 19.50 -5.28
N TRP A 247 2.95 20.48 -5.25
CA TRP A 247 1.83 20.48 -4.32
C TRP A 247 0.54 20.90 -5.02
N LYS A 248 -0.56 20.32 -4.57
CA LYS A 248 -1.89 20.62 -5.08
C LYS A 248 -2.89 20.74 -3.95
N ASN A 249 -3.89 21.58 -4.19
CA ASN A 249 -5.01 21.81 -3.29
C ASN A 249 -4.57 22.10 -1.85
N LEU A 250 -3.53 22.92 -1.64
CA LEU A 250 -3.28 23.43 -0.29
C LEU A 250 -4.52 24.22 0.14
N PRO A 251 -5.13 23.88 1.28
CA PRO A 251 -6.38 24.52 1.68
C PRO A 251 -6.17 25.97 2.12
N TRP A 252 -4.94 26.33 2.47
CA TRP A 252 -4.60 27.63 3.01
C TRP A 252 -3.83 28.49 2.00
N ASN A 253 -4.26 29.75 1.91
CA ASN A 253 -3.57 30.82 1.21
C ASN A 253 -2.57 31.51 2.16
N ASP A 254 -1.77 30.72 2.87
CA ASP A 254 -0.85 31.22 3.90
C ASP A 254 0.38 31.86 3.24
N SER A 255 0.53 33.18 3.41
CA SER A 255 1.68 33.94 2.87
C SER A 255 3.03 33.53 3.49
N TYR A 256 2.98 32.83 4.63
CA TYR A 256 4.13 32.23 5.30
C TYR A 256 4.20 30.71 5.13
N GLY A 257 3.41 30.13 4.22
CA GLY A 257 3.49 28.72 3.92
C GLY A 257 4.80 28.39 3.21
N TRP A 258 5.54 27.37 3.65
CA TRP A 258 6.80 26.95 3.04
C TRP A 258 6.95 25.43 3.03
N ILE A 259 7.82 24.95 2.15
CA ILE A 259 8.15 23.54 2.01
C ILE A 259 9.62 23.36 2.36
N GLY A 260 9.91 22.47 3.29
CA GLY A 260 11.26 21.99 3.61
C GLY A 260 11.55 20.65 2.93
N LEU A 261 12.79 20.47 2.47
CA LEU A 261 13.33 19.19 2.01
C LEU A 261 14.26 18.59 3.06
N TYR A 262 14.17 17.29 3.27
CA TYR A 262 14.88 16.54 4.29
C TYR A 262 15.61 15.36 3.67
N LYS A 263 16.80 15.03 4.17
CA LYS A 263 17.58 13.87 3.67
C LYS A 263 16.93 12.53 3.94
N SER A 264 16.19 12.42 5.04
CA SER A 264 15.49 11.22 5.49
C SER A 264 14.20 11.59 6.23
N SER A 265 13.34 10.59 6.42
CA SER A 265 12.12 10.70 7.25
C SER A 265 12.43 10.94 8.73
N GLU A 266 13.61 10.54 9.21
CA GLU A 266 14.04 10.67 10.61
C GLU A 266 14.48 12.09 11.00
N ALA A 267 14.76 12.95 10.02
CA ALA A 267 15.23 14.32 10.28
C ALA A 267 14.18 15.13 11.06
N LYS A 268 14.61 15.96 12.01
CA LYS A 268 13.72 16.90 12.71
C LYS A 268 13.28 18.03 11.78
N ASN A 269 12.20 18.73 12.13
CA ASN A 269 11.64 19.77 11.25
C ASN A 269 12.60 20.94 11.00
N GLU A 270 13.48 21.25 11.95
CA GLU A 270 14.53 22.26 11.85
C GLU A 270 15.75 21.82 11.02
N GLU A 271 15.86 20.54 10.64
CA GLU A 271 17.01 19.93 9.95
C GLU A 271 16.83 19.85 8.43
N TYR A 272 16.05 20.75 7.84
CA TYR A 272 15.86 20.80 6.39
C TYR A 272 17.18 21.13 5.69
N VAL A 273 17.43 20.50 4.54
CA VAL A 273 18.62 20.73 3.71
C VAL A 273 18.41 21.79 2.64
N ALA A 274 17.15 22.03 2.28
CA ALA A 274 16.74 23.09 1.38
C ALA A 274 15.26 23.39 1.60
N TRP A 275 14.78 24.53 1.12
CA TRP A 275 13.40 24.95 1.34
C TRP A 275 12.95 25.94 0.25
N SER A 276 11.64 26.16 0.16
CA SER A 276 11.05 27.21 -0.67
C SER A 276 9.72 27.71 -0.10
N TRP A 277 9.40 28.99 -0.31
CA TRP A 277 8.08 29.51 0.00
C TRP A 277 7.03 29.00 -1.00
N THR A 278 5.84 28.70 -0.51
CA THR A 278 4.68 28.40 -1.38
C THR A 278 4.08 29.64 -2.03
N ASN A 279 4.41 30.83 -1.50
CA ASN A 279 3.89 32.13 -1.93
C ASN A 279 2.36 32.16 -1.98
N ALA A 280 1.71 31.45 -1.05
CA ALA A 280 0.26 31.37 -0.95
C ALA A 280 -0.39 30.79 -2.22
N ASN A 281 0.36 30.07 -3.05
CA ASN A 281 -0.18 29.39 -4.22
C ASN A 281 -0.63 27.98 -3.84
N PRO A 282 -1.92 27.63 -3.94
CA PRO A 282 -2.41 26.31 -3.56
C PRO A 282 -2.00 25.20 -4.52
N ASN A 283 -1.58 25.53 -5.73
CA ASN A 283 -1.19 24.59 -6.77
C ASN A 283 0.05 25.09 -7.48
N ASN A 284 1.20 24.48 -7.20
CA ASN A 284 2.44 24.86 -7.85
C ASN A 284 3.45 23.75 -7.78
N ASP A 285 4.58 24.00 -8.43
CA ASP A 285 5.79 23.21 -8.27
C ASP A 285 7.01 24.12 -8.14
N VAL A 286 8.07 23.58 -7.55
CA VAL A 286 9.34 24.29 -7.45
C VAL A 286 10.51 23.34 -7.59
N LEU A 287 11.47 23.76 -8.42
CA LEU A 287 12.77 23.13 -8.50
C LEU A 287 13.65 23.67 -7.38
N ILE A 288 14.11 22.80 -6.48
CA ILE A 288 14.93 23.20 -5.34
C ILE A 288 16.38 22.87 -5.64
N SER A 289 17.27 23.86 -5.49
CA SER A 289 18.69 23.78 -5.84
C SER A 289 19.51 22.93 -4.85
N THR A 290 19.15 21.66 -4.73
CA THR A 290 19.89 20.60 -4.02
C THR A 290 19.90 19.33 -4.87
N ARG A 291 20.66 18.30 -4.47
CA ARG A 291 20.63 17.00 -5.16
C ARG A 291 19.55 16.11 -4.58
N ILE A 292 18.81 15.45 -5.46
CA ILE A 292 17.87 14.41 -5.05
C ILE A 292 18.65 13.20 -4.51
N ASN A 293 18.19 12.61 -3.41
CA ASN A 293 18.77 11.40 -2.85
C ASN A 293 17.67 10.41 -2.46
N PRO A 294 17.95 9.09 -2.51
CA PRO A 294 17.08 8.10 -1.89
C PRO A 294 16.91 8.42 -0.41
N GLY A 295 15.67 8.35 0.06
CA GLY A 295 15.29 8.74 1.40
C GLY A 295 14.79 10.17 1.56
N MET A 296 14.95 11.01 0.52
CA MET A 296 14.51 12.39 0.59
C MET A 296 13.00 12.50 0.80
N ARG A 297 12.59 13.53 1.52
CA ARG A 297 11.18 13.82 1.84
C ARG A 297 10.92 15.32 1.88
N ALA A 298 9.72 15.74 1.48
CA ALA A 298 9.25 17.11 1.57
C ALA A 298 8.28 17.23 2.74
N ARG A 299 8.29 18.36 3.43
CA ARG A 299 7.29 18.71 4.43
C ARG A 299 6.78 20.11 4.18
N TYR A 300 5.49 20.31 4.31
CA TYR A 300 4.85 21.61 4.22
C TYR A 300 4.53 22.16 5.61
N PHE A 301 4.73 23.46 5.76
CA PHE A 301 4.59 24.24 6.97
C PHE A 301 3.70 25.44 6.66
N ARG A 302 2.72 25.73 7.51
CA ARG A 302 1.79 26.86 7.32
C ARG A 302 2.32 28.19 7.83
N SER A 303 3.18 28.12 8.84
CA SER A 303 3.74 29.29 9.52
C SER A 303 5.26 29.24 9.48
N LYS A 304 5.89 30.29 10.00
CA LYS A 304 7.36 30.34 10.18
C LYS A 304 7.88 29.35 11.22
N GLU A 305 6.99 28.66 11.94
CA GLU A 305 7.37 27.66 12.93
C GLU A 305 7.72 26.33 12.26
N TYR A 306 8.59 25.56 12.91
CA TYR A 306 9.02 24.24 12.45
C TYR A 306 8.02 23.14 12.82
N ASN A 307 6.73 23.39 12.60
CA ASN A 307 5.65 22.43 12.82
C ASN A 307 5.05 22.02 11.47
N ALA A 308 5.57 20.94 10.89
CA ALA A 308 5.07 20.43 9.62
C ALA A 308 3.62 19.95 9.78
N VAL A 309 2.77 20.24 8.79
CA VAL A 309 1.38 19.76 8.77
C VAL A 309 1.20 18.63 7.76
N LEU A 310 2.01 18.60 6.69
CA LEU A 310 1.96 17.59 5.65
C LEU A 310 3.36 17.13 5.30
N ALA A 311 3.53 15.84 5.03
CA ALA A 311 4.78 15.31 4.53
C ALA A 311 4.56 14.46 3.27
N SER A 312 5.39 14.64 2.26
CA SER A 312 5.39 13.81 1.05
C SER A 312 5.76 12.38 1.39
N PRO A 313 5.51 11.40 0.53
CA PRO A 313 6.19 10.12 0.62
C PRO A 313 7.71 10.27 0.61
N GLN A 314 8.40 9.30 1.18
CA GLN A 314 9.85 9.17 1.06
C GLN A 314 10.22 8.65 -0.33
N ILE A 315 11.22 9.27 -0.97
CA ILE A 315 11.70 8.83 -2.28
C ILE A 315 12.51 7.54 -2.12
N HIS A 316 12.19 6.51 -2.89
CA HIS A 316 12.99 5.28 -2.96
C HIS A 316 13.96 5.32 -4.14
N GLU A 317 15.11 4.64 -4.03
CA GLU A 317 16.13 4.60 -5.08
C GLU A 317 15.60 4.15 -6.45
N SER A 318 14.60 3.27 -6.47
CA SER A 318 13.95 2.75 -7.68
C SER A 318 12.58 3.37 -7.95
N CYS A 319 12.19 4.39 -7.19
CA CYS A 319 10.82 4.91 -7.18
C CYS A 319 9.76 3.80 -6.95
N TRP A 320 10.08 2.85 -6.06
CA TRP A 320 9.22 1.70 -5.76
C TRP A 320 8.82 0.85 -6.98
N LYS A 321 9.54 0.98 -8.11
CA LYS A 321 9.33 0.13 -9.28
C LYS A 321 10.08 -1.18 -9.10
N ASP A 322 9.40 -2.28 -9.34
CA ASP A 322 10.02 -3.60 -9.34
C ASP A 322 11.01 -3.77 -10.51
N PRO A 323 12.02 -4.65 -10.37
CA PRO A 323 12.85 -5.04 -11.48
C PRO A 323 12.01 -5.61 -12.63
N THR A 324 12.28 -5.16 -13.85
CA THR A 324 11.57 -5.58 -15.06
C THR A 324 12.19 -6.87 -15.61
N PRO A 325 11.44 -7.98 -15.70
CA PRO A 325 11.97 -9.24 -16.22
C PRO A 325 12.39 -9.12 -17.69
N ILE A 326 13.45 -9.82 -18.07
CA ILE A 326 13.87 -9.92 -19.46
C ILE A 326 13.14 -11.10 -20.10
N SER A 327 12.24 -10.85 -21.06
CA SER A 327 11.35 -11.88 -21.61
C SER A 327 12.09 -13.09 -22.20
N THR A 328 13.24 -12.88 -22.84
CA THR A 328 14.06 -13.97 -23.40
C THR A 328 14.97 -14.64 -22.37
N ARG A 329 15.06 -14.09 -21.16
CA ARG A 329 15.92 -14.56 -20.06
C ARG A 329 15.21 -14.33 -18.71
N PRO A 330 14.20 -15.14 -18.36
CA PRO A 330 13.30 -14.87 -17.23
C PRO A 330 13.98 -14.92 -15.85
N HIS A 331 15.20 -15.46 -15.76
CA HIS A 331 16.04 -15.42 -14.55
C HIS A 331 16.76 -14.09 -14.36
N LEU A 332 16.64 -13.16 -15.31
CA LEU A 332 17.24 -11.84 -15.28
C LEU A 332 16.17 -10.75 -15.20
N SER A 333 16.44 -9.70 -14.45
CA SER A 333 15.58 -8.52 -14.39
C SER A 333 16.39 -7.24 -14.28
N LEU A 334 15.90 -6.17 -14.91
CA LEU A 334 16.57 -4.88 -15.02
C LEU A 334 15.80 -3.83 -14.21
N GLN A 335 16.50 -3.01 -13.42
CA GLN A 335 15.87 -1.95 -12.64
C GLN A 335 16.67 -0.65 -12.76
N LEU A 336 15.96 0.44 -13.05
CA LEU A 336 16.51 1.79 -13.01
C LEU A 336 16.57 2.27 -11.55
N VAL A 337 17.71 2.83 -11.16
CA VAL A 337 17.95 3.36 -9.82
C VAL A 337 18.71 4.68 -9.86
N PHE A 338 18.84 5.37 -8.73
CA PHE A 338 19.77 6.50 -8.58
C PHE A 338 20.45 6.49 -7.21
N ASN A 339 21.58 7.19 -7.12
CA ASN A 339 22.34 7.33 -5.88
C ASN A 339 22.04 8.64 -5.12
N ASP A 340 22.73 8.82 -4.01
CA ASP A 340 22.75 9.98 -3.14
C ASP A 340 23.25 11.29 -3.78
N LEU A 341 23.77 11.23 -5.01
CA LEU A 341 24.15 12.40 -5.81
C LEU A 341 23.15 12.71 -6.93
N GLY A 342 22.03 12.00 -6.98
CA GLY A 342 21.03 12.15 -8.04
C GLY A 342 21.47 11.56 -9.38
N VAL A 343 22.53 10.76 -9.41
CA VAL A 343 23.05 10.12 -10.64
C VAL A 343 22.33 8.79 -10.84
N SER A 344 21.77 8.61 -12.03
CA SER A 344 21.09 7.36 -12.39
C SER A 344 22.07 6.22 -12.62
N GLY A 345 21.59 5.02 -12.38
CA GLY A 345 22.29 3.77 -12.62
C GLY A 345 21.29 2.66 -12.87
N VAL A 346 21.81 1.45 -13.07
CA VAL A 346 20.99 0.27 -13.29
C VAL A 346 21.48 -0.88 -12.43
N LYS A 347 20.52 -1.63 -11.89
CA LYS A 347 20.74 -2.92 -11.25
C LYS A 347 20.21 -4.04 -12.14
N LEU A 348 21.02 -5.07 -12.31
CA LEU A 348 20.67 -6.32 -12.95
C LEU A 348 20.56 -7.39 -11.86
N PHE A 349 19.40 -8.00 -11.75
CA PHE A 349 19.09 -9.05 -10.79
C PHE A 349 19.17 -10.41 -11.50
N VAL A 350 19.94 -11.33 -10.94
CA VAL A 350 20.10 -12.70 -11.42
C VAL A 350 19.53 -13.63 -10.36
N SER A 351 18.49 -14.39 -10.70
CA SER A 351 17.90 -15.34 -9.75
C SER A 351 18.90 -16.41 -9.32
N LYS A 352 19.04 -16.66 -8.03
CA LYS A 352 19.95 -17.70 -7.50
C LYS A 352 19.48 -19.12 -7.80
N SER A 353 18.22 -19.32 -8.21
CA SER A 353 17.78 -20.63 -8.70
C SER A 353 18.34 -20.96 -10.08
N TYR A 354 18.94 -19.99 -10.77
CA TYR A 354 19.61 -20.21 -12.05
C TYR A 354 21.03 -20.77 -11.83
N ILE A 355 21.30 -21.94 -12.40
CA ILE A 355 22.54 -22.70 -12.21
C ILE A 355 23.54 -22.46 -13.36
N GLY A 356 23.12 -21.79 -14.45
CA GLY A 356 23.95 -21.55 -15.63
C GLY A 356 24.85 -20.32 -15.54
N ASN A 357 25.67 -20.10 -16.57
CA ASN A 357 26.42 -18.85 -16.72
C ASN A 357 25.50 -17.78 -17.32
N TRP A 358 25.06 -16.81 -16.51
CA TRP A 358 24.07 -15.83 -16.97
C TRP A 358 24.64 -14.86 -18.01
N ARG A 359 25.98 -14.74 -18.10
CA ARG A 359 26.68 -13.88 -19.06
C ARG A 359 26.79 -14.49 -20.45
N GLU A 360 26.53 -15.79 -20.60
CA GLU A 360 26.65 -16.49 -21.88
C GLU A 360 25.70 -15.85 -22.92
N GLY A 361 26.24 -15.43 -24.05
CA GLY A 361 25.50 -14.72 -25.11
C GLY A 361 25.11 -13.29 -24.74
N LEU A 362 25.73 -12.68 -23.74
CA LEU A 362 25.60 -11.26 -23.35
C LEU A 362 26.98 -10.58 -23.26
N GLU A 363 28.00 -11.13 -23.91
CA GLU A 363 29.39 -10.65 -23.82
C GLU A 363 29.52 -9.22 -24.35
N SER A 364 28.72 -8.88 -25.36
CA SER A 364 28.64 -7.54 -25.96
C SER A 364 27.35 -6.79 -25.61
N ALA A 365 26.55 -7.32 -24.70
CA ALA A 365 25.31 -6.68 -24.26
C ALA A 365 25.61 -5.38 -23.50
N TRP A 366 24.73 -4.40 -23.64
CA TRP A 366 24.90 -3.09 -23.03
C TRP A 366 23.57 -2.46 -22.67
N VAL A 367 23.62 -1.60 -21.65
CA VAL A 367 22.49 -0.78 -21.22
C VAL A 367 22.71 0.64 -21.71
N GLY A 368 21.70 1.22 -22.36
CA GLY A 368 21.63 2.64 -22.68
C GLY A 368 20.59 3.36 -21.83
N PHE A 369 20.85 4.64 -21.53
CA PHE A 369 19.92 5.52 -20.82
C PHE A 369 19.24 6.47 -21.80
N TYR A 370 17.92 6.56 -21.75
CA TYR A 370 17.12 7.30 -22.73
C TYR A 370 16.11 8.20 -22.03
N PHE A 371 15.94 9.41 -22.54
CA PHE A 371 14.75 10.21 -22.24
C PHE A 371 13.59 9.76 -23.11
N GLN A 372 12.37 10.03 -22.65
CA GLN A 372 11.14 9.65 -23.35
C GLN A 372 11.15 10.13 -24.82
N GLY A 373 10.68 9.26 -25.72
CA GLY A 373 10.56 9.57 -27.16
C GLY A 373 11.85 9.43 -27.97
N LYS A 374 12.98 9.04 -27.35
CA LYS A 374 14.26 8.85 -28.05
C LYS A 374 14.41 7.49 -28.71
N GLY A 375 14.97 7.46 -29.92
CA GLY A 375 15.31 6.23 -30.65
C GLY A 375 16.54 5.53 -30.07
N SER A 376 16.78 4.26 -30.45
CA SER A 376 17.85 3.41 -29.88
C SER A 376 19.27 3.99 -30.03
N LYS A 377 19.52 4.86 -31.01
CA LYS A 377 20.83 5.52 -31.24
C LYS A 377 21.01 6.82 -30.45
N GLU A 378 19.96 7.32 -29.79
CA GLU A 378 19.95 8.61 -29.10
C GLU A 378 20.11 8.46 -27.57
N TYR A 379 20.87 7.46 -27.13
CA TYR A 379 21.16 7.28 -25.71
C TYR A 379 21.98 8.47 -25.18
N GLN A 380 21.75 8.82 -23.92
CA GLN A 380 22.49 9.88 -23.22
C GLN A 380 23.83 9.37 -22.72
N LYS A 381 23.81 8.19 -22.11
CA LYS A 381 24.98 7.43 -21.66
C LYS A 381 24.70 5.94 -21.83
N TYR A 382 25.75 5.14 -21.73
CA TYR A 382 25.66 3.69 -21.86
C TYR A 382 26.73 2.98 -21.04
N GLN A 383 26.52 1.69 -20.78
CA GLN A 383 27.48 0.83 -20.12
C GLN A 383 27.32 -0.64 -20.57
N TYR A 384 28.43 -1.26 -20.99
CA TYR A 384 28.47 -2.70 -21.26
C TYR A 384 28.28 -3.54 -19.99
N LEU A 385 27.56 -4.65 -20.11
CA LEU A 385 27.31 -5.62 -19.03
C LEU A 385 28.59 -6.27 -18.51
N SER A 386 29.63 -6.38 -19.34
CA SER A 386 30.95 -6.85 -18.95
C SER A 386 31.60 -6.02 -17.85
N ASN A 387 31.21 -4.74 -17.73
CA ASN A 387 31.71 -3.83 -16.69
C ASN A 387 30.82 -3.75 -15.45
N PHE A 388 29.67 -4.44 -15.46
CA PHE A 388 28.80 -4.48 -14.29
C PHE A 388 29.50 -5.24 -13.16
N LYS A 389 29.54 -4.61 -11.99
CA LYS A 389 30.18 -5.16 -10.79
C LYS A 389 29.13 -5.79 -9.89
N ARG A 390 29.49 -6.91 -9.26
CA ARG A 390 28.65 -7.53 -8.24
C ARG A 390 28.53 -6.58 -7.05
N GLY A 391 27.31 -6.33 -6.62
CA GLY A 391 26.96 -5.54 -5.44
C GLY A 391 26.61 -6.44 -4.27
N THR A 392 25.75 -5.92 -3.39
CA THR A 392 25.19 -6.67 -2.26
C THR A 392 24.11 -7.61 -2.77
N ASP A 393 24.29 -8.91 -2.55
CA ASP A 393 23.30 -9.92 -2.92
C ASP A 393 22.05 -9.80 -2.03
N LEU A 394 20.89 -10.12 -2.61
CA LEU A 394 19.64 -10.32 -1.89
C LEU A 394 19.43 -11.82 -1.61
N PRO A 395 18.52 -12.22 -0.71
CA PRO A 395 18.27 -13.63 -0.42
C PRO A 395 18.05 -14.47 -1.69
N GLU A 396 17.25 -13.97 -2.63
CA GLU A 396 16.84 -14.67 -3.86
C GLU A 396 17.66 -14.32 -5.10
N TYR A 397 18.47 -13.25 -5.05
CA TYR A 397 19.13 -12.69 -6.23
C TYR A 397 20.60 -12.36 -6.00
N GLU A 398 21.44 -12.62 -7.00
CA GLU A 398 22.72 -11.92 -7.15
C GLU A 398 22.46 -10.58 -7.85
N VAL A 399 23.06 -9.50 -7.34
CA VAL A 399 22.82 -8.15 -7.86
C VAL A 399 24.09 -7.61 -8.49
N TYR A 400 23.96 -7.13 -9.73
CA TYR A 400 25.04 -6.48 -10.46
C TYR A 400 24.65 -5.05 -10.80
N SER A 401 25.59 -4.12 -10.76
CA SER A 401 25.32 -2.71 -11.08
C SER A 401 26.36 -2.12 -12.02
N ASP A 402 25.91 -1.15 -12.82
CA ASP A 402 26.78 -0.30 -13.63
C ASP A 402 27.65 0.65 -12.77
N GLY A 403 27.29 0.86 -11.49
CA GLY A 403 27.97 1.79 -10.61
C GLY A 403 27.60 3.25 -10.89
N TYR A 404 26.33 3.51 -11.23
CA TYR A 404 25.75 4.83 -11.45
C TYR A 404 26.45 5.60 -12.58
N LYS A 405 26.46 5.00 -13.78
CA LYS A 405 27.10 5.56 -14.98
C LYS A 405 26.13 6.33 -15.87
N GLY A 406 24.87 6.41 -15.49
CA GLY A 406 23.84 7.14 -16.22
C GLY A 406 23.95 8.66 -16.11
N PRO A 407 23.03 9.39 -16.78
CA PRO A 407 22.87 10.83 -16.58
C PRO A 407 22.31 11.14 -15.18
N TYR A 408 22.14 12.41 -14.86
CA TYR A 408 21.34 12.76 -13.68
C TYR A 408 19.90 12.28 -13.84
N MET A 409 19.29 11.84 -12.74
CA MET A 409 17.93 11.31 -12.73
C MET A 409 16.93 12.38 -13.18
N SER A 410 15.94 11.96 -13.95
CA SER A 410 14.84 12.81 -14.43
C SER A 410 13.59 11.96 -14.58
N SER A 411 12.43 12.61 -14.51
CA SER A 411 11.11 11.94 -14.45
C SER A 411 10.73 11.19 -15.76
N ASP A 412 11.47 11.45 -16.82
CA ASP A 412 11.29 10.90 -18.17
C ASP A 412 12.41 9.91 -18.56
N LEU A 413 13.29 9.57 -17.63
CA LEU A 413 14.42 8.68 -17.87
C LEU A 413 14.00 7.21 -17.80
N GLU A 414 14.51 6.41 -18.73
CA GLU A 414 14.46 4.93 -18.72
C GLU A 414 15.82 4.33 -19.07
N ALA A 415 15.99 3.05 -18.76
CA ALA A 415 17.12 2.25 -19.19
C ALA A 415 16.66 1.12 -20.12
N ARG A 416 17.38 0.93 -21.24
CA ARG A 416 17.11 -0.13 -22.22
C ARG A 416 18.32 -1.05 -22.31
N LEU A 417 18.08 -2.35 -22.37
CA LEU A 417 19.11 -3.36 -22.54
C LEU A 417 19.11 -3.91 -23.97
N PHE A 418 20.29 -4.02 -24.55
CA PHE A 418 20.54 -4.62 -25.86
C PHE A 418 21.45 -5.84 -25.75
N CYS A 419 21.22 -6.88 -26.56
CA CYS A 419 21.93 -8.16 -26.43
C CYS A 419 23.31 -8.19 -27.11
N ASP A 420 23.55 -7.28 -28.06
CA ASP A 420 24.80 -7.16 -28.82
C ASP A 420 25.26 -5.70 -28.88
N SER A 421 26.37 -5.43 -29.55
CA SER A 421 26.92 -4.07 -29.71
C SER A 421 26.10 -3.17 -30.65
N GLY A 422 25.04 -3.70 -31.27
CA GLY A 422 24.11 -2.97 -32.12
C GLY A 422 22.96 -2.34 -31.35
N TYR A 423 22.00 -1.82 -32.11
CA TYR A 423 20.83 -1.09 -31.60
C TYR A 423 19.49 -1.79 -31.87
N GLU A 424 19.54 -2.90 -32.60
CA GLU A 424 18.37 -3.65 -33.07
C GLU A 424 18.00 -4.78 -32.11
N CYS A 425 18.98 -5.34 -31.38
CA CYS A 425 18.73 -6.44 -30.45
C CYS A 425 18.21 -5.95 -29.09
N PHE A 426 17.04 -5.33 -29.08
CA PHE A 426 16.38 -4.86 -27.86
C PHE A 426 15.85 -6.04 -27.02
N LEU A 427 16.18 -6.05 -25.72
CA LEU A 427 15.76 -7.09 -24.79
C LEU A 427 14.68 -6.63 -23.80
N VAL A 428 14.83 -5.45 -23.21
CA VAL A 428 13.90 -4.91 -22.20
C VAL A 428 14.10 -3.40 -22.04
N SER A 429 13.05 -2.68 -21.63
CA SER A 429 13.12 -1.33 -21.09
C SER A 429 12.56 -1.30 -19.67
N THR A 430 13.17 -0.52 -18.80
CA THR A 430 12.58 -0.21 -17.49
C THR A 430 11.39 0.74 -17.64
N PRO A 431 10.42 0.76 -16.71
CA PRO A 431 9.50 1.87 -16.59
C PRO A 431 10.24 3.21 -16.50
N HIS A 432 9.61 4.28 -16.97
CA HIS A 432 10.08 5.64 -16.70
C HIS A 432 10.04 5.91 -15.19
N TRP A 433 11.03 6.67 -14.71
CA TRP A 433 11.09 7.08 -13.31
C TRP A 433 9.96 8.08 -13.00
N THR A 434 8.82 7.61 -12.51
CA THR A 434 7.59 8.40 -12.33
C THR A 434 7.26 8.63 -10.86
N CYS A 435 8.27 9.06 -10.11
CA CYS A 435 8.10 9.78 -8.86
C CYS A 435 7.94 11.26 -9.24
#